data_AF-A0A7S3S1E6-F1
#
_entry.id   AF-A0A7S3S1E6-F1
#
_cell.length_a   1.000
_cell.length_b   1.000
_cell.length_c   1.000
_cell.angle_alpha   90.00
_cell.angle_beta   90.00
_cell.angle_gamma   90.00
#
_symmetry.space_group_name_H-M   'P 1'
#
loop_
_entity.id
_entity.type
_entity.pdbx_description
1 polymer ?
#
loop_
_entity_poly.entity_id
_entity_poly.type
_entity_poly.pdbx_seq_one_letter_code
_entity_poly.pdbx_strand_id
1 'polypeptide(L)'
;LRPSDVLTMIDGRRISDDGQISLRGSELIQHRYLLRNKRLGEPTVFTVFRDGKQVELQSVELMDLPPICPRWPDVDYLPEYLILGALALVPLAQGHHWYKECPSELKATIDRWNKRWPGDREGKEQLVLLVTVFAHELTFGYHRGWRVVETYNGTPIVSLSQLRELWHAS
;
A
#
# COMPACT_ATOMS: atom_id res chain seq x y z
N LEU A 1 -4.44 18.24 6.37
CA LEU A 1 -4.51 18.93 5.06
C LEU A 1 -5.90 18.75 4.48
N ARG A 2 -6.35 19.67 3.63
CA ARG A 2 -7.61 19.59 2.90
C ARG A 2 -7.34 19.65 1.40
N PRO A 3 -8.19 19.02 0.56
CA PRO A 3 -8.12 19.24 -0.88
C PRO A 3 -8.10 20.74 -1.20
N SER A 4 -7.28 21.13 -2.19
CA SER A 4 -7.03 22.51 -2.63
C SER A 4 -6.18 23.39 -1.70
N ASP A 5 -5.67 22.87 -0.58
CA ASP A 5 -4.58 23.54 0.14
C ASP A 5 -3.32 23.59 -0.73
N VAL A 6 -2.67 24.75 -0.83
CA VAL A 6 -1.35 24.86 -1.45
C VAL A 6 -0.29 24.74 -0.36
N LEU A 7 0.52 23.68 -0.41
CA LEU A 7 1.60 23.49 0.56
C LEU A 7 2.74 24.46 0.27
N THR A 8 3.07 25.31 1.24
CA THR A 8 4.10 26.36 1.09
C THR A 8 5.35 26.09 1.92
N MET A 9 5.22 25.44 3.07
CA MET A 9 6.36 25.13 3.96
C MET A 9 6.15 23.81 4.72
N ILE A 10 7.25 23.15 5.03
CA ILE A 10 7.32 22.01 5.97
C ILE A 10 8.38 22.35 7.02
N ASP A 11 8.03 22.34 8.29
CA ASP A 11 8.91 22.66 9.43
C ASP A 11 9.73 23.94 9.23
N GLY A 12 9.08 25.02 8.78
CA GLY A 12 9.76 26.29 8.53
C GLY A 12 10.56 26.36 7.23
N ARG A 13 10.69 25.27 6.46
CA ARG A 13 11.40 25.26 5.17
C ARG A 13 10.46 25.53 4.02
N ARG A 14 10.75 26.58 3.24
CA ARG A 14 9.97 26.99 2.07
C ARG A 14 10.07 25.97 0.94
N ILE A 15 8.92 25.68 0.34
CA ILE A 15 8.78 24.87 -0.85
C ILE A 15 8.54 25.82 -2.04
N SER A 16 9.30 25.62 -3.11
CA SER A 16 9.16 26.31 -4.39
C SER A 16 7.97 25.77 -5.19
N ASP A 17 7.53 26.51 -6.21
CA ASP A 17 6.35 26.16 -7.04
C ASP A 17 6.47 24.80 -7.76
N ASP A 18 7.69 24.31 -8.00
CA ASP A 18 8.00 23.01 -8.59
C ASP A 18 8.20 21.89 -7.55
N GLY A 19 7.92 22.18 -6.28
CA GLY A 19 8.04 21.24 -5.16
C GLY A 19 9.45 21.09 -4.61
N GLN A 20 10.40 21.93 -5.01
CA GLN A 20 11.79 21.86 -4.53
C GLN A 20 12.01 22.66 -3.23
N ILE A 21 13.07 22.28 -2.51
CA ILE A 21 13.59 22.95 -1.32
C ILE A 21 15.11 23.14 -1.48
N SER A 22 15.70 24.12 -0.77
CA SER A 22 17.15 24.21 -0.68
C SER A 22 17.69 23.09 0.23
N LEU A 23 18.59 22.27 -0.32
CA LEU A 23 19.31 21.24 0.42
C LEU A 23 20.52 21.86 1.14
N ARG A 24 21.39 22.53 0.38
CA ARG A 24 22.58 23.25 0.86
C ARG A 24 23.04 24.25 -0.21
N GLY A 25 23.40 25.47 0.19
CA GLY A 25 23.81 26.51 -0.76
C GLY A 25 22.77 26.71 -1.86
N SER A 26 23.19 26.52 -3.12
CA SER A 26 22.34 26.58 -4.32
C SER A 26 21.77 25.22 -4.77
N GLU A 27 22.06 24.13 -4.07
CA GLU A 27 21.55 22.80 -4.41
C GLU A 27 20.09 22.65 -4.00
N LEU A 28 19.25 22.19 -4.93
CA LEU A 28 17.82 21.98 -4.73
C LEU A 28 17.47 20.50 -4.75
N ILE A 29 16.49 20.10 -3.95
CA ILE A 29 15.96 18.73 -3.89
C ILE A 29 14.45 18.75 -3.70
N GLN A 30 13.76 17.69 -4.11
CA GLN A 30 12.32 17.52 -3.89
C GLN A 30 11.98 17.53 -2.39
N HIS A 31 10.93 18.27 -2.00
CA HIS A 31 10.46 18.42 -0.61
C HIS A 31 10.22 17.10 0.13
N ARG A 32 9.92 16.01 -0.61
CA ARG A 32 9.80 14.63 -0.06
C ARG A 32 11.03 14.19 0.72
N TYR A 33 12.19 14.79 0.46
CA TYR A 33 13.41 14.59 1.25
C TYR A 33 13.21 14.93 2.73
N LEU A 34 12.48 16.00 3.05
CA LEU A 34 12.21 16.40 4.44
C LEU A 34 11.44 15.31 5.18
N LEU A 35 10.40 14.78 4.55
CA LEU A 35 9.56 13.73 5.12
C LEU A 35 10.33 12.41 5.30
N ARG A 36 11.21 12.07 4.35
CA ARG A 36 12.02 10.83 4.41
C ARG A 36 13.08 10.83 5.50
N ASN A 37 13.55 12.00 5.95
CA ASN A 37 14.57 12.10 6.99
C ASN A 37 14.00 12.15 8.41
N LYS A 38 12.68 12.25 8.55
CA LYS A 38 12.04 12.25 9.85
C LYS A 38 11.98 10.87 10.47
N ARG A 39 11.98 10.84 11.80
CA ARG A 39 11.70 9.62 12.55
C ARG A 39 10.20 9.37 12.63
N LEU A 40 9.81 8.12 12.84
CA LEU A 40 8.42 7.77 13.14
C LEU A 40 7.97 8.48 14.42
N GLY A 41 6.76 9.06 14.38
CA GLY A 41 6.22 9.83 15.49
C GLY A 41 6.80 11.24 15.65
N GLU A 42 7.68 11.69 14.75
CA GLU A 42 8.23 13.03 14.84
C GLU A 42 7.17 14.08 14.46
N PRO A 43 6.92 15.10 15.31
CA PRO A 43 5.99 16.17 15.00
C PRO A 43 6.43 16.92 13.75
N THR A 44 5.48 17.18 12.85
CA THR A 44 5.71 17.88 11.59
C THR A 44 4.68 19.00 11.44
N VAL A 45 5.18 20.20 11.17
CA VAL A 45 4.33 21.38 10.96
C VAL A 45 4.25 21.68 9.47
N PHE A 46 3.02 21.79 8.97
CA PHE A 46 2.75 22.16 7.59
C PHE A 46 2.19 23.57 7.53
N THR A 47 2.74 24.42 6.66
CA THR A 47 2.17 25.74 6.38
C THR A 47 1.55 25.71 4.99
N VAL A 48 0.28 26.09 4.91
CA VAL A 48 -0.49 26.07 3.67
C VAL A 48 -1.02 27.46 3.33
N PHE A 49 -1.29 27.69 2.05
CA PHE A 49 -2.14 28.78 1.62
C PHE A 49 -3.55 28.24 1.43
N ARG A 50 -4.51 28.80 2.17
CA ARG A 50 -5.93 28.42 2.17
C ARG A 50 -6.78 29.68 2.16
N ASP A 51 -7.75 29.76 1.26
CA ASP A 51 -8.71 30.87 1.17
C ASP A 51 -8.05 32.27 1.13
N GLY A 52 -6.94 32.39 0.40
CA GLY A 52 -6.22 33.66 0.25
C GLY A 52 -5.31 34.02 1.43
N LYS A 53 -5.16 33.14 2.43
CA LYS A 53 -4.36 33.40 3.62
C LYS A 53 -3.34 32.28 3.86
N GLN A 54 -2.18 32.66 4.38
CA GLN A 54 -1.20 31.71 4.87
C GLN A 54 -1.62 31.23 6.26
N VAL A 55 -1.72 29.91 6.44
CA VAL A 55 -2.17 29.25 7.66
C VAL A 55 -1.13 28.20 8.04
N GLU A 56 -0.56 28.34 9.23
CA GLU A 56 0.22 27.28 9.85
C GLU A 56 -0.74 26.28 10.52
N LEU A 57 -0.59 25.00 10.18
CA LEU A 57 -1.43 23.94 10.72
C LEU A 57 -0.86 23.42 12.05
N GLN A 58 -1.73 22.83 12.87
CA GLN A 58 -1.29 22.08 14.03
C GLN A 58 -0.32 20.97 13.61
N SER A 59 0.65 20.70 14.49
CA SER A 59 1.62 19.65 14.26
C SER A 59 0.93 18.29 14.14
N VAL A 60 1.41 17.48 13.20
CA VAL A 60 0.96 16.10 13.00
C VAL A 60 2.15 15.15 13.11
N GLU A 61 1.89 13.96 13.64
CA GLU A 61 2.89 12.90 13.69
C GLU A 61 2.90 12.16 12.35
N LEU A 62 4.09 11.94 11.80
CA LEU A 62 4.26 11.10 10.62
C LEU A 62 4.31 9.63 11.02
N MET A 63 3.43 8.86 10.41
CA MET A 63 3.35 7.41 10.56
C MET A 63 3.89 6.72 9.31
N ASP A 64 4.27 5.46 9.47
CA ASP A 64 4.63 4.64 8.32
C ASP A 64 3.40 4.35 7.44
N LEU A 65 3.63 4.24 6.14
CA LEU A 65 2.60 3.93 5.15
C LEU A 65 2.84 2.51 4.65
N PRO A 66 2.27 1.47 5.29
CA PRO A 66 2.53 0.10 4.90
C PRO A 66 2.06 -0.12 3.46
N PRO A 67 2.88 -0.79 2.63
CA PRO A 67 2.50 -1.11 1.26
C PRO A 67 1.37 -2.15 1.26
N ILE A 68 0.35 -1.96 0.42
CA ILE A 68 -0.73 -2.95 0.22
C ILE A 68 -0.18 -4.25 -0.39
N CYS A 69 0.82 -4.12 -1.26
CA CYS A 69 1.59 -5.24 -1.80
C CYS A 69 3.03 -5.12 -1.28
N PRO A 70 3.44 -5.93 -0.29
CA PRO A 70 4.80 -5.92 0.26
C PRO A 70 5.86 -6.12 -0.82
N ARG A 71 7.06 -5.54 -0.68
CA ARG A 71 8.08 -5.57 -1.74
C ARG A 71 9.04 -6.74 -1.56
N TRP A 72 9.59 -6.87 -0.36
CA TRP A 72 10.68 -7.78 -0.06
C TRP A 72 10.26 -8.81 0.99
N PRO A 73 10.23 -10.12 0.65
CA PRO A 73 10.06 -11.15 1.66
C PRO A 73 11.23 -11.12 2.64
N ASP A 74 10.96 -11.49 3.89
CA ASP A 74 11.90 -11.50 5.03
C ASP A 74 12.43 -10.12 5.46
N VAL A 75 11.89 -9.05 4.88
CA VAL A 75 12.16 -7.66 5.26
C VAL A 75 10.86 -6.93 5.56
N ASP A 76 9.98 -6.84 4.56
CA ASP A 76 8.68 -6.16 4.69
C ASP A 76 7.62 -7.06 5.34
N TYR A 77 7.77 -8.39 5.20
CA TYR A 77 6.83 -9.38 5.71
C TYR A 77 7.46 -10.78 5.77
N LEU A 78 6.91 -11.64 6.62
CA LEU A 78 7.17 -13.07 6.58
C LEU A 78 6.21 -13.74 5.59
N PRO A 79 6.66 -14.70 4.76
CA PRO A 79 5.78 -15.38 3.82
C PRO A 79 4.65 -16.14 4.54
N GLU A 80 3.45 -15.62 4.46
CA GLU A 80 2.23 -16.29 4.93
C GLU A 80 1.57 -17.04 3.78
N TYR A 81 0.99 -18.19 4.08
CA TYR A 81 0.17 -18.93 3.12
C TYR A 81 -1.00 -19.59 3.84
N LEU A 82 -2.06 -19.85 3.09
CA LEU A 82 -3.24 -20.57 3.53
C LEU A 82 -3.60 -21.60 2.48
N ILE A 83 -3.72 -22.86 2.89
CA ILE A 83 -4.21 -23.94 2.02
C ILE A 83 -5.66 -24.24 2.41
N LEU A 84 -6.61 -23.85 1.56
CA LEU A 84 -8.03 -24.16 1.75
C LEU A 84 -8.39 -25.34 0.84
N GLY A 85 -8.45 -26.53 1.42
CA GLY A 85 -8.57 -27.78 0.65
C GLY A 85 -7.35 -27.99 -0.23
N ALA A 86 -7.49 -27.72 -1.53
CA ALA A 86 -6.40 -27.76 -2.51
C ALA A 86 -6.11 -26.40 -3.17
N LEU A 87 -6.59 -25.30 -2.59
CA LEU A 87 -6.35 -23.93 -3.04
C LEU A 87 -5.21 -23.30 -2.25
N ALA A 88 -4.12 -22.92 -2.91
CA ALA A 88 -2.98 -22.25 -2.27
C ALA A 88 -3.12 -20.74 -2.38
N LEU A 89 -3.29 -20.07 -1.24
CA LEU A 89 -3.51 -18.64 -1.12
C LEU A 89 -2.32 -17.96 -0.42
N VAL A 90 -1.91 -16.82 -0.93
CA VAL A 90 -0.79 -16.01 -0.39
C VAL A 90 -1.14 -14.52 -0.47
N PRO A 91 -0.52 -13.64 0.33
CA PRO A 91 -0.62 -12.21 0.12
C PRO A 91 0.07 -11.81 -1.19
N LEU A 92 -0.57 -10.98 -2.01
CA LEU A 92 0.01 -10.48 -3.25
C LEU A 92 1.13 -9.48 -2.94
N ALA A 93 2.37 -9.93 -3.07
CA ALA A 93 3.57 -9.11 -2.97
C ALA A 93 4.05 -8.58 -4.35
N GLN A 94 4.84 -7.51 -4.37
CA GLN A 94 5.46 -6.97 -5.60
C GLN A 94 6.39 -7.97 -6.27
N GLY A 95 7.07 -8.83 -5.51
CA GLY A 95 7.93 -9.88 -6.06
C GLY A 95 7.22 -10.82 -7.03
N HIS A 96 5.89 -10.99 -6.90
CA HIS A 96 5.08 -11.76 -7.85
C HIS A 96 5.15 -11.22 -9.28
N HIS A 97 5.42 -9.92 -9.47
CA HIS A 97 5.63 -9.30 -10.78
C HIS A 97 6.74 -10.01 -11.59
N TRP A 98 7.75 -10.55 -10.92
CA TRP A 98 8.94 -11.10 -11.57
C TRP A 98 8.76 -12.55 -12.02
N TYR A 99 7.68 -13.22 -11.62
CA TYR A 99 7.37 -14.57 -12.04
C TYR A 99 6.80 -14.57 -13.46
N LYS A 100 7.16 -15.60 -14.24
CA LYS A 100 6.72 -15.73 -15.65
C LYS A 100 5.22 -16.02 -15.75
N GLU A 101 4.68 -16.69 -14.75
CA GLU A 101 3.30 -17.11 -14.63
C GLU A 101 2.38 -15.94 -14.24
N CYS A 102 2.93 -14.83 -13.75
CA CYS A 102 2.18 -13.65 -13.35
C CYS A 102 1.57 -12.93 -14.58
N PRO A 103 0.23 -12.88 -14.71
CA PRO A 103 -0.43 -12.24 -15.84
C PRO A 103 -0.24 -10.72 -15.84
N SER A 104 -0.26 -10.10 -17.03
CA SER A 104 -0.13 -8.65 -17.19
C SER A 104 -1.18 -7.86 -16.40
N GLU A 105 -2.39 -8.38 -16.28
CA GLU A 105 -3.48 -7.79 -15.52
C GLU A 105 -3.18 -7.75 -14.02
N LEU A 106 -2.50 -8.78 -13.50
CA LEU A 106 -2.10 -8.84 -12.10
C LEU A 106 -0.95 -7.88 -11.82
N LYS A 107 0.00 -7.74 -12.75
CA LYS A 107 1.07 -6.72 -12.68
C LYS A 107 0.49 -5.31 -12.61
N ALA A 108 -0.44 -5.00 -13.51
CA ALA A 108 -1.18 -3.73 -13.49
C ALA A 108 -1.99 -3.53 -12.19
N THR A 109 -2.48 -4.61 -11.59
CA THR A 109 -3.16 -4.57 -10.29
C THR A 109 -2.20 -4.19 -9.18
N ILE A 110 -1.01 -4.79 -9.10
CA ILE A 110 0.03 -4.41 -8.13
C ILE A 110 0.35 -2.91 -8.24
N ASP A 111 0.59 -2.41 -9.45
CA ASP A 111 0.92 -1.00 -9.67
C ASP A 111 -0.21 -0.05 -9.28
N ARG A 112 -1.45 -0.40 -9.66
CA ARG A 112 -2.65 0.40 -9.34
C ARG A 112 -2.87 0.50 -7.84
N TRP A 113 -2.76 -0.62 -7.13
CA TRP A 113 -3.01 -0.66 -5.69
C TRP A 113 -1.90 0.02 -4.89
N ASN A 114 -0.64 -0.13 -5.29
CA ASN A 114 0.48 0.56 -4.61
C ASN A 114 0.45 2.09 -4.78
N LYS A 115 -0.26 2.61 -5.79
CA LYS A 115 -0.48 4.05 -5.98
C LYS A 115 -1.62 4.61 -5.14
N ARG A 116 -2.49 3.77 -4.58
CA ARG A 116 -3.62 4.22 -3.75
C ARG A 116 -3.14 4.67 -2.37
N TRP A 117 -3.68 5.80 -1.91
CA TRP A 117 -3.53 6.23 -0.52
C TRP A 117 -4.20 5.20 0.40
N PRO A 118 -3.71 4.94 1.64
CA PRO A 118 -4.33 3.96 2.54
C PRO A 118 -5.84 4.15 2.74
N GLY A 119 -6.31 5.41 2.81
CA GLY A 119 -7.74 5.72 2.92
C GLY A 119 -8.58 5.28 1.71
N ASP A 120 -7.98 5.14 0.53
CA ASP A 120 -8.65 4.77 -0.73
C ASP A 120 -8.55 3.28 -1.03
N ARG A 121 -8.06 2.46 -0.08
CA ARG A 121 -7.88 1.02 -0.25
C ARG A 121 -9.16 0.21 0.00
N GLU A 122 -10.32 0.87 0.14
CA GLU A 122 -11.61 0.20 0.33
C GLU A 122 -11.59 -0.74 1.55
N GLY A 123 -10.85 -0.36 2.60
CA GLY A 123 -10.65 -1.18 3.80
C GLY A 123 -9.69 -2.35 3.63
N LYS A 124 -9.09 -2.57 2.44
CA LYS A 124 -8.11 -3.65 2.24
C LYS A 124 -6.77 -3.33 2.89
N GLU A 125 -6.24 -4.33 3.60
CA GLU A 125 -4.89 -4.33 4.18
C GLU A 125 -3.92 -5.12 3.31
N GLN A 126 -4.40 -6.18 2.67
CA GLN A 126 -3.67 -6.99 1.70
C GLN A 126 -4.59 -7.40 0.55
N LEU A 127 -3.98 -7.74 -0.58
CA LEU A 127 -4.69 -8.46 -1.64
C LEU A 127 -4.35 -9.95 -1.50
N VAL A 128 -5.37 -10.81 -1.48
CA VAL A 128 -5.16 -12.26 -1.39
C VAL A 128 -5.09 -12.86 -2.79
N LEU A 129 -4.01 -13.56 -3.10
CA LEU A 129 -3.76 -14.21 -4.37
C LEU A 129 -3.96 -15.72 -4.23
N LEU A 130 -4.85 -16.30 -5.05
CA LEU A 130 -4.83 -17.72 -5.37
C LEU A 130 -3.65 -17.96 -6.32
N VAL A 131 -2.53 -18.47 -5.82
CA VAL A 131 -1.31 -18.65 -6.63
C VAL A 131 -1.39 -19.93 -7.46
N THR A 132 -1.85 -21.03 -6.85
CA THR A 132 -1.99 -22.32 -7.53
C THR A 132 -3.15 -23.14 -6.95
N VAL A 133 -3.61 -24.11 -7.74
CA VAL A 133 -4.61 -25.11 -7.35
C VAL A 133 -3.92 -26.47 -7.44
N PHE A 134 -3.82 -27.17 -6.31
CA PHE A 134 -3.31 -28.53 -6.28
C PHE A 134 -4.34 -29.51 -6.86
N ALA A 135 -3.84 -30.56 -7.50
CA ALA A 135 -4.69 -31.60 -8.07
C ALA A 135 -5.39 -32.37 -6.93
N HIS A 136 -6.71 -32.32 -6.92
CA HIS A 136 -7.56 -33.03 -5.96
C HIS A 136 -8.95 -33.23 -6.57
N GLU A 137 -9.71 -34.22 -6.13
CA GLU A 137 -11.09 -34.47 -6.60
C GLU A 137 -12.01 -33.26 -6.34
N LEU A 138 -11.82 -32.60 -5.20
CA LEU A 138 -12.57 -31.40 -4.80
C LEU A 138 -12.31 -30.18 -5.69
N THR A 139 -11.16 -30.13 -6.38
CA THR A 139 -10.79 -29.01 -7.26
C THR A 139 -11.03 -29.31 -8.74
N PHE A 140 -11.81 -30.35 -9.05
CA PHE A 140 -12.17 -30.66 -10.43
C PHE A 140 -12.84 -29.46 -11.12
N GLY A 141 -12.27 -29.02 -12.24
CA GLY A 141 -12.71 -27.83 -12.98
C GLY A 141 -12.01 -26.52 -12.59
N TYR A 142 -11.39 -26.45 -11.41
CA TYR A 142 -10.57 -25.30 -11.01
C TYR A 142 -9.14 -25.44 -11.56
N HIS A 143 -8.87 -24.72 -12.65
CA HIS A 143 -7.59 -24.82 -13.37
C HIS A 143 -6.81 -23.50 -13.44
N ARG A 144 -7.37 -22.41 -12.91
CA ARG A 144 -6.79 -21.05 -13.05
C ARG A 144 -6.26 -20.53 -11.72
N GLY A 145 -4.95 -20.64 -11.54
CA GLY A 145 -4.22 -19.88 -10.52
C GLY A 145 -3.99 -18.42 -10.93
N TRP A 146 -3.18 -17.72 -10.16
CA TRP A 146 -2.81 -16.32 -10.36
C TRP A 146 -4.00 -15.37 -10.44
N ARG A 147 -4.92 -15.46 -9.47
CA ARG A 147 -6.12 -14.61 -9.39
C ARG A 147 -6.27 -14.01 -7.99
N VAL A 148 -6.62 -12.73 -7.93
CA VAL A 148 -6.98 -12.08 -6.68
C VAL A 148 -8.35 -12.60 -6.24
N VAL A 149 -8.45 -13.01 -4.98
CA VAL A 149 -9.71 -13.44 -4.37
C VAL A 149 -10.33 -12.24 -3.66
N GLU A 150 -11.56 -11.90 -4.04
CA GLU A 150 -12.20 -10.67 -3.56
C GLU A 150 -13.12 -10.92 -2.37
N THR A 151 -13.82 -12.05 -2.36
CA THR A 151 -14.82 -12.39 -1.34
C THR A 151 -14.73 -13.85 -0.91
N TYR A 152 -15.18 -14.13 0.30
CA TYR A 152 -15.39 -15.47 0.84
C TYR A 152 -16.81 -15.55 1.39
N ASN A 153 -17.64 -16.46 0.87
CA ASN A 153 -19.07 -16.59 1.20
C ASN A 153 -19.82 -15.24 1.18
N GLY A 154 -19.53 -14.39 0.19
CA GLY A 154 -20.12 -13.05 0.04
C GLY A 154 -19.49 -11.94 0.90
N THR A 155 -18.62 -12.29 1.85
CA THR A 155 -17.91 -11.30 2.69
C THR A 155 -16.63 -10.82 1.99
N PRO A 156 -16.41 -9.51 1.83
CA PRO A 156 -15.18 -8.96 1.27
C PRO A 156 -13.94 -9.35 2.09
N ILE A 157 -12.89 -9.78 1.39
CA ILE A 157 -11.60 -10.12 2.00
C ILE A 157 -10.76 -8.85 2.17
N VAL A 158 -10.28 -8.64 3.39
CA VAL A 158 -9.42 -7.51 3.80
C VAL A 158 -7.95 -7.92 3.84
N SER A 159 -7.67 -9.14 4.30
CA SER A 159 -6.32 -9.69 4.45
C SER A 159 -6.32 -11.22 4.46
N LEU A 160 -5.16 -11.85 4.36
CA LEU A 160 -5.06 -13.32 4.45
C LEU A 160 -5.41 -13.82 5.86
N SER A 161 -5.01 -13.08 6.90
CA SER A 161 -5.34 -13.41 8.29
C SER A 161 -6.84 -13.38 8.55
N GLN A 162 -7.54 -12.36 8.04
CA GLN A 162 -9.00 -12.26 8.13
C GLN A 162 -9.69 -13.38 7.35
N LEU A 163 -9.19 -13.77 6.17
CA LEU A 163 -9.71 -14.94 5.44
C LEU A 163 -9.58 -16.24 6.24
N ARG A 164 -8.44 -16.45 6.91
CA ARG A 164 -8.22 -17.60 7.80
C ARG A 164 -9.24 -17.64 8.94
N GLU A 165 -9.52 -16.49 9.56
CA GLU A 165 -10.52 -16.37 10.62
C GLU A 165 -11.94 -16.68 10.13
N LEU A 166 -12.32 -16.15 8.96
CA LEU A 166 -13.62 -16.44 8.34
C LEU A 166 -13.80 -17.93 8.06
N TRP A 167 -12.75 -18.61 7.62
CA TRP A 167 -12.77 -20.05 7.40
C TRP A 167 -12.89 -20.86 8.69
N HIS A 168 -12.20 -20.46 9.76
CA HIS A 168 -12.33 -21.16 11.05
C HIS A 168 -13.70 -20.98 11.72
N ALA A 169 -14.43 -19.93 11.35
CA ALA A 169 -15.76 -19.64 11.88
C ALA A 169 -16.91 -20.31 11.09
N SER A 170 -16.65 -20.87 9.91
CA SER A 170 -17.64 -21.55 9.06
C SER A 170 -17.73 -23.05 9.33
#